data_AF-A0A1J5W078-F1
#
_entry.id   AF-A0A1J5W078-F1
#
_cell.length_a   1.000
_cell.length_b   1.000
_cell.length_c   1.000
_cell.angle_alpha   90.00
_cell.angle_beta   90.00
_cell.angle_gamma   90.00
#
_symmetry.space_group_name_H-M   'P 1'
#
loop_
_entity.id
_entity.type
_entity.pdbx_description
1 polymer ?
#
loop_
_entity_poly.entity_id
_entity_poly.type
_entity_poly.pdbx_seq_one_letter_code
_entity_poly.pdbx_strand_id
1 'polypeptide(L)'
;MGFFNLALLVILLLPIMGIMMLVNADERTHWQSPEIIAGQQSSTTWSIASGDGVLELISATPAYLSKIPLQGQARSFNCATGAGDNAPDRFVRYMEDLECTSTIKDTAVADSRTVNIVMPTDKAVDSSATATKDQAPVLDQTVIYIVLVYFIVVVLPCLVCFWNVSKIFDPAWEETARVLALRGAGKWVAAALLSAAPLAGLLVSVVLSVAPLYLVSRILEKVVWEGRGFLPADAFAGLVGAFGCGVLITIMVGVATYLRRMKLFATTA
;
A
#
# COMPACT_ATOMS: atom_id res chain seq x y z
N MET A 1 -4.59 -4.52 -28.35
CA MET A 1 -3.79 -5.11 -27.25
C MET A 1 -3.36 -4.10 -26.21
N GLY A 2 -2.71 -2.98 -26.56
CA GLY A 2 -2.17 -2.02 -25.58
C GLY A 2 -3.19 -1.45 -24.59
N PHE A 3 -4.36 -0.99 -25.04
CA PHE A 3 -5.41 -0.47 -24.15
C PHE A 3 -5.98 -1.53 -23.20
N PHE A 4 -6.12 -2.77 -23.67
CA PHE A 4 -6.65 -3.87 -22.88
C PHE A 4 -5.64 -4.34 -21.82
N ASN A 5 -4.35 -4.41 -22.18
CA ASN A 5 -3.26 -4.68 -21.24
C ASN A 5 -3.15 -3.59 -20.17
N LEU A 6 -3.28 -2.32 -20.57
CA LEU A 6 -3.29 -1.19 -19.65
C LEU A 6 -4.45 -1.29 -18.66
N ALA A 7 -5.66 -1.56 -19.15
CA ALA A 7 -6.83 -1.72 -18.28
C ALA A 7 -6.66 -2.88 -17.29
N LEU A 8 -6.22 -4.05 -17.75
CA LEU A 8 -5.96 -5.21 -16.89
C LEU A 8 -4.91 -4.91 -15.82
N LEU A 9 -3.83 -4.23 -16.19
CA LEU A 9 -2.73 -3.90 -15.29
C LEU A 9 -3.17 -2.88 -14.23
N VAL A 10 -3.92 -1.84 -14.62
CA VAL A 10 -4.50 -0.88 -13.67
C VAL A 10 -5.45 -1.57 -12.68
N ILE A 11 -6.32 -2.46 -13.16
CA ILE A 11 -7.26 -3.22 -12.32
C ILE A 11 -6.52 -4.10 -11.31
N LEU A 12 -5.43 -4.75 -11.72
CA LEU A 12 -4.67 -5.65 -10.84
C LEU A 12 -3.81 -4.88 -9.83
N LEU A 13 -3.26 -3.73 -10.22
CA LEU A 13 -2.38 -2.93 -9.36
C LEU A 13 -3.12 -2.08 -8.33
N LEU A 14 -4.38 -1.72 -8.58
CA LEU A 14 -5.19 -0.93 -7.65
C LEU A 14 -5.32 -1.55 -6.23
N PRO A 15 -5.66 -2.84 -6.04
CA PRO A 15 -5.68 -3.44 -4.70
C PRO A 15 -4.28 -3.54 -4.09
N ILE A 16 -3.25 -3.80 -4.89
CA ILE A 16 -1.86 -3.88 -4.41
C ILE A 16 -1.43 -2.52 -3.84
N MET A 17 -1.78 -1.43 -4.54
CA MET A 17 -1.53 -0.07 -4.06
C MET A 17 -2.22 0.17 -2.72
N GLY A 18 -3.51 -0.17 -2.60
CA GLY A 18 -4.25 -0.02 -1.34
C GLY A 18 -3.66 -0.80 -0.17
N ILE A 19 -3.25 -2.06 -0.40
CA ILE A 19 -2.58 -2.88 0.62
C ILE A 19 -1.25 -2.25 1.04
N MET A 20 -0.43 -1.82 0.10
CA MET A 20 0.86 -1.18 0.40
C MET A 20 0.68 0.14 1.16
N MET A 21 -0.35 0.93 0.84
CA MET A 21 -0.71 2.13 1.61
C MET A 21 -1.12 1.79 3.04
N LEU A 22 -1.94 0.74 3.23
CA LEU A 22 -2.37 0.27 4.55
C LEU A 22 -1.19 -0.22 5.38
N VAL A 23 -0.28 -1.01 4.80
CA VAL A 23 0.93 -1.50 5.48
C VAL A 23 1.81 -0.34 5.93
N ASN A 24 2.06 0.63 5.05
CA ASN A 24 2.89 1.79 5.40
C ASN A 24 2.24 2.67 6.48
N ALA A 25 0.92 2.87 6.41
CA ALA A 25 0.17 3.58 7.44
C ALA A 25 0.18 2.84 8.79
N ASP A 26 0.15 1.50 8.76
CA ASP A 26 0.27 0.68 9.96
C ASP A 26 1.65 0.78 10.57
N GLU A 27 2.74 0.59 9.81
CA GLU A 27 4.12 0.72 10.31
C GLU A 27 4.37 2.08 11.00
N ARG A 28 3.82 3.14 10.42
CA ARG A 28 3.90 4.53 10.90
C ARG A 28 3.18 4.76 12.23
N THR A 29 2.04 4.10 12.43
CA THR A 29 1.17 4.25 13.61
C THR A 29 1.27 3.08 14.58
N HIS A 30 2.11 2.08 14.27
CA HIS A 30 2.26 0.83 15.01
C HIS A 30 2.65 1.08 16.47
N TRP A 31 3.32 2.20 16.79
CA TRP A 31 3.63 2.54 18.17
C TRP A 31 2.37 2.66 19.03
N GLN A 32 1.24 3.12 18.47
CA GLN A 32 -0.06 3.23 19.14
C GLN A 32 -0.86 1.91 19.15
N SER A 33 -0.30 0.80 18.67
CA SER A 33 -1.07 -0.43 18.52
C SER A 33 -1.41 -1.05 19.89
N PRO A 34 -2.67 -1.53 20.07
CA PRO A 34 -3.12 -2.13 21.33
C PRO A 34 -2.24 -3.30 21.78
N GLU A 35 -1.57 -4.00 20.87
CA GLU A 35 -0.70 -5.13 21.23
C GLU A 35 0.60 -4.71 21.91
N ILE A 36 1.19 -3.57 21.52
CA ILE A 36 2.34 -3.03 22.24
C ILE A 36 1.87 -2.48 23.60
N ILE A 37 0.69 -1.88 23.64
CA ILE A 37 0.09 -1.29 24.85
C ILE A 37 -0.39 -2.37 25.85
N ALA A 38 -0.90 -3.51 25.38
CA ALA A 38 -1.44 -4.59 26.20
C ALA A 38 -0.40 -5.67 26.54
N GLY A 39 0.60 -5.89 25.66
CA GLY A 39 1.69 -6.84 25.90
C GLY A 39 2.72 -6.34 26.92
N GLN A 40 2.75 -5.04 27.20
CA GLN A 40 3.57 -4.43 28.25
C GLN A 40 2.68 -3.48 29.04
N GLN A 41 2.49 -3.69 30.35
CA GLN A 41 1.85 -2.75 31.31
C GLN A 41 2.59 -1.40 31.36
N SER A 42 2.61 -0.68 30.25
CA SER A 42 3.63 0.31 29.94
C SER A 42 3.04 1.59 29.36
N SER A 43 1.76 1.61 28.99
CA SER A 43 1.05 2.85 28.70
C SER A 43 -0.46 2.78 28.97
N THR A 44 -1.05 3.94 29.28
CA THR A 44 -2.49 4.17 29.32
C THR A 44 -2.85 5.32 28.39
N THR A 45 -3.85 5.08 27.54
CA THR A 45 -4.39 6.11 26.65
C THR A 45 -5.75 6.58 27.16
N TRP A 46 -5.91 7.88 27.30
CA TRP A 46 -7.19 8.53 27.58
C TRP A 46 -7.55 9.44 26.41
N SER A 47 -8.78 9.36 25.90
CA SER A 47 -9.19 10.17 24.76
C SER A 47 -10.40 11.03 25.09
N ILE A 48 -10.34 12.29 24.66
CA ILE A 48 -11.50 13.18 24.58
C ILE A 48 -11.88 13.29 23.10
N ALA A 49 -12.98 12.65 22.73
CA ALA A 49 -13.58 12.87 21.43
C ALA A 49 -14.55 14.05 21.48
N SER A 50 -14.47 14.92 20.49
CA SER A 50 -15.51 15.87 20.14
C SER A 50 -15.89 15.61 18.68
N GLY A 51 -17.11 15.95 18.27
CA GLY A 51 -17.57 15.71 16.89
C GLY A 51 -16.63 16.25 15.80
N ASP A 52 -15.75 17.20 16.14
CA ASP A 52 -14.79 17.82 15.23
C ASP A 52 -13.38 17.19 15.27
N GLY A 53 -13.05 16.33 16.24
CA GLY A 53 -11.71 15.73 16.37
C GLY A 53 -11.46 15.09 17.74
N VAL A 54 -10.27 14.55 17.97
CA VAL A 54 -9.95 13.78 19.19
C VAL A 54 -8.65 14.28 19.81
N LEU A 55 -8.64 14.40 21.14
CA LEU A 55 -7.43 14.63 21.94
C LEU A 55 -7.07 13.33 22.66
N GLU A 56 -5.88 12.80 22.41
CA GLU A 56 -5.38 11.58 23.06
C GLU A 56 -4.23 11.94 24.02
N LEU A 57 -4.40 11.52 25.27
CA LEU A 57 -3.42 11.63 26.34
C LEU A 57 -2.83 10.23 26.62
N ILE A 58 -1.56 10.04 26.34
CA ILE A 58 -0.86 8.76 26.45
C ILE A 58 0.14 8.88 27.60
N SER A 59 -0.14 8.23 28.73
CA SER A 59 0.84 8.09 29.81
C SER A 59 1.71 6.87 29.51
N ALA A 60 3.03 7.02 29.45
CA ALA A 60 3.95 5.97 29.03
C ALA A 60 5.13 5.79 29.99
N THR A 61 5.51 4.54 30.27
CA THR A 61 6.68 4.21 31.08
C THR A 61 7.98 4.41 30.29
N PRO A 62 9.13 4.60 30.96
CA PRO A 62 10.41 4.86 30.28
C PRO A 62 10.79 3.83 29.20
N ALA A 63 10.39 2.57 29.36
CA ALA A 63 10.64 1.51 28.38
C ALA A 63 9.81 1.65 27.09
N TYR A 64 8.64 2.31 27.15
CA TYR A 64 7.78 2.56 25.99
C TYR A 64 8.12 3.88 25.29
N LEU A 65 8.67 4.88 26.01
CA LEU A 65 9.08 6.17 25.42
C LEU A 65 10.08 6.00 24.27
N SER A 66 10.95 4.99 24.30
CA SER A 66 11.91 4.73 23.22
C SER A 66 11.27 4.20 21.92
N LYS A 67 10.00 3.76 21.97
CA LYS A 67 9.24 3.32 20.80
C LYS A 67 8.47 4.46 20.14
N ILE A 68 8.36 5.61 20.80
CA ILE A 68 7.63 6.75 20.30
C ILE A 68 8.52 7.52 19.31
N PRO A 69 8.08 7.72 18.07
CA PRO A 69 8.85 8.44 17.06
C PRO A 69 8.83 9.95 17.34
N LEU A 70 9.88 10.45 17.98
CA LEU A 70 10.07 11.88 18.27
C LEU A 70 10.79 12.61 17.12
N GLN A 71 10.48 13.89 16.95
CA GLN A 71 11.17 14.81 16.06
C GLN A 71 12.44 15.31 16.77
N GLY A 72 13.56 14.61 16.54
CA GLY A 72 14.84 14.87 17.21
C GLY A 72 15.29 13.71 18.12
N GLN A 73 16.34 13.94 18.91
CA GLN A 73 16.92 12.94 19.84
C GLN A 73 16.85 13.40 21.31
N ALA A 74 15.71 13.96 21.74
CA ALA A 74 15.52 14.25 23.16
C ALA A 74 15.33 12.93 23.93
N ARG A 75 16.36 12.49 24.67
CA ARG A 75 16.31 11.29 25.53
C ARG A 75 15.49 11.50 26.80
N SER A 76 15.21 12.73 27.17
CA SER A 76 14.39 13.11 28.33
C SER A 76 13.48 14.27 27.94
N PHE A 77 12.19 14.12 28.19
CA PHE A 77 11.19 15.15 27.92
C PHE A 77 10.12 15.15 29.03
N ASN A 78 9.54 16.31 29.31
CA ASN A 78 8.40 16.47 30.25
C ASN A 78 7.09 15.97 29.63
N CYS A 79 6.88 16.22 28.34
CA CYS A 79 5.83 15.68 27.50
C CYS A 79 6.24 15.79 26.03
N ALA A 80 5.64 14.96 25.19
CA ALA A 80 5.81 15.00 23.74
C ALA A 80 4.47 15.20 23.07
N THR A 81 4.40 16.08 22.08
CA THR A 81 3.12 16.44 21.44
C THR A 81 3.17 16.31 19.94
N GLY A 82 2.05 15.94 19.32
CA GLY A 82 1.90 15.94 17.87
C GLY A 82 0.45 16.23 17.51
N ALA A 83 0.24 17.15 16.57
CA ALA A 83 -1.08 17.50 16.07
C ALA A 83 -1.17 17.17 14.58
N GLY A 84 -2.32 16.68 14.15
CA GLY A 84 -2.64 16.57 12.74
C GLY A 84 -2.96 17.93 12.12
N ASP A 85 -2.80 18.05 10.81
CA ASP A 85 -2.94 19.31 10.06
C ASP A 85 -4.32 20.01 10.20
N ASN A 86 -5.36 19.24 10.54
CA ASN A 86 -6.75 19.70 10.70
C ASN A 86 -7.25 19.51 12.14
N ALA A 87 -6.36 19.46 13.13
CA ALA A 87 -6.73 19.32 14.52
C ALA A 87 -7.58 20.52 14.97
N PRO A 88 -8.64 20.32 15.78
CA PRO A 88 -9.44 21.42 16.31
C PRO A 88 -8.58 22.41 17.11
N ASP A 89 -8.71 23.71 16.82
CA ASP A 89 -7.94 24.79 17.47
C ASP A 89 -7.96 24.71 19.00
N ARG A 90 -9.08 24.27 19.60
CA ARG A 90 -9.19 24.09 21.05
C ARG A 90 -8.21 23.06 21.61
N PHE A 91 -7.95 21.99 20.88
CA PHE A 91 -7.03 20.93 21.28
C PHE A 91 -5.59 21.32 20.99
N VAL A 92 -5.35 22.04 19.90
CA VAL A 92 -4.04 22.62 19.58
C VAL A 92 -3.62 23.63 20.65
N ARG A 93 -4.50 24.55 21.05
CA ARG A 93 -4.20 25.51 22.13
C ARG A 93 -3.91 24.82 23.46
N TYR A 94 -4.69 23.80 23.82
CA TYR A 94 -4.43 23.01 25.04
C TYR A 94 -3.06 22.32 25.01
N MET A 95 -2.64 21.83 23.84
CA MET A 95 -1.32 21.25 23.62
C MET A 95 -0.20 22.29 23.74
N GLU A 96 -0.40 23.49 23.19
CA GLU A 96 0.55 24.61 23.28
C GLU A 96 0.72 25.10 24.72
N ASP A 97 -0.37 25.16 25.49
CA ASP A 97 -0.37 25.58 26.90
C ASP A 97 0.42 24.63 27.83
N LEU A 98 0.67 23.38 27.40
CA LEU A 98 1.41 22.37 28.18
C LEU A 98 2.94 22.56 28.12
N GLU A 99 3.46 23.47 27.29
CA GLU A 99 4.89 23.78 27.15
C GLU A 99 5.79 22.52 27.06
N CYS A 100 5.41 21.62 26.15
CA CYS A 100 6.13 20.36 25.98
C CYS A 100 7.51 20.54 25.34
N THR A 101 8.50 19.80 25.86
CA THR A 101 9.92 19.89 25.45
C THR A 101 10.26 19.04 24.24
N SER A 102 9.32 18.22 23.76
CA SER A 102 9.52 17.33 22.61
C SER A 102 8.29 17.32 21.71
N THR A 103 8.49 17.03 20.44
CA THR A 103 7.44 16.85 19.45
C THR A 103 7.47 15.44 18.87
N ILE A 104 6.30 14.88 18.62
CA ILE A 104 6.11 13.62 17.89
C ILE A 104 6.31 13.95 16.41
N LYS A 105 6.93 13.06 15.64
CA LYS A 105 7.04 13.28 14.18
C LYS A 105 5.66 13.44 13.59
N ASP A 106 5.47 14.44 12.74
CA ASP A 106 4.18 14.69 12.06
C ASP A 106 3.68 13.45 11.31
N THR A 107 4.62 12.70 10.73
CA THR A 107 4.32 11.43 10.07
C THR A 107 3.75 10.41 11.04
N ALA A 108 4.01 10.44 12.33
CA ALA A 108 3.55 9.41 13.27
C ALA A 108 2.19 9.70 13.92
N VAL A 109 1.55 10.82 13.59
CA VAL A 109 0.20 11.17 14.06
C VAL A 109 -0.84 10.43 13.21
N ALA A 110 -1.72 9.66 13.84
CA ALA A 110 -2.63 8.75 13.13
C ALA A 110 -3.73 9.45 12.31
N ASP A 111 -4.26 10.58 12.77
CA ASP A 111 -5.31 11.33 12.09
C ASP A 111 -4.97 12.83 11.99
N SER A 112 -5.37 13.42 10.87
CA SER A 112 -5.37 14.86 10.63
C SER A 112 -6.12 15.66 11.68
N ARG A 113 -7.12 15.08 12.38
CA ARG A 113 -7.92 15.74 13.41
C ARG A 113 -7.54 15.36 14.84
N THR A 114 -6.53 14.51 15.00
CA THR A 114 -6.06 14.08 16.32
C THR A 114 -4.96 14.99 16.86
N VAL A 115 -4.98 15.20 18.16
CA VAL A 115 -3.86 15.74 18.93
C VAL A 115 -3.41 14.68 19.91
N ASN A 116 -2.14 14.29 19.83
CA ASN A 116 -1.51 13.30 20.70
C ASN A 116 -0.60 14.02 21.70
N ILE A 117 -0.77 13.72 22.98
CA ILE A 117 0.06 14.21 24.06
C ILE A 117 0.57 13.00 24.83
N VAL A 118 1.88 12.81 24.85
CA VAL A 118 2.56 11.73 25.57
C VAL A 118 3.19 12.30 26.83
N MET A 119 2.87 11.73 27.99
CA MET A 119 3.46 12.08 29.29
C MET A 119 4.25 10.89 29.85
N PRO A 120 5.51 11.07 30.29
CA PRO A 120 6.26 10.03 30.99
C PRO A 120 5.63 9.75 32.36
N THR A 121 5.56 8.48 32.77
CA THR A 121 5.11 8.07 34.10
C THR A 121 6.02 6.99 34.70
N ASP A 122 6.34 7.12 35.98
CA ASP A 122 7.13 6.14 36.73
C ASP A 122 6.25 5.09 37.42
N LYS A 123 4.92 5.27 37.40
CA LYS A 123 3.99 4.33 38.03
C LYS A 123 3.74 3.15 37.10
N ALA A 124 3.84 1.94 37.65
CA ALA A 124 3.29 0.76 37.00
C ALA A 124 1.83 1.04 36.67
N VAL A 125 1.49 0.95 35.40
CA VAL A 125 0.17 1.32 34.91
C VAL A 125 -0.76 0.14 35.17
N ASP A 126 -1.57 0.23 36.23
CA ASP A 126 -2.65 -0.72 36.45
C ASP A 126 -3.66 -0.55 35.32
N SER A 127 -3.70 -1.53 34.41
CA SER A 127 -4.58 -1.56 33.25
C SER A 127 -6.03 -1.76 33.70
N SER A 128 -6.70 -0.71 34.17
CA SER A 128 -8.14 -0.70 34.49
C SER A 128 -8.96 0.02 33.40
N ALA A 129 -8.59 -0.18 32.14
CA ALA A 129 -9.44 0.16 31.00
C ALA A 129 -9.77 -1.16 30.30
N THR A 130 -11.06 -1.39 30.11
CA THR A 130 -11.66 -2.50 29.37
C THR A 130 -11.03 -2.55 27.97
N ALA A 131 -9.92 -3.27 27.83
CA ALA A 131 -9.39 -3.65 26.54
C ALA A 131 -10.39 -4.65 25.96
N THR A 132 -11.32 -4.15 25.14
CA THR A 132 -12.15 -4.99 24.28
C THR A 132 -11.19 -5.87 23.50
N LYS A 133 -11.18 -7.14 23.87
CA LYS A 133 -10.19 -8.13 23.45
C LYS A 133 -10.59 -8.67 22.08
N ASP A 134 -10.69 -7.80 21.09
CA ASP A 134 -10.98 -8.17 19.71
C ASP A 134 -10.22 -7.23 18.79
N GLN A 135 -8.96 -7.55 18.50
CA GLN A 135 -8.31 -7.24 17.22
C GLN A 135 -6.86 -7.76 17.23
N ALA A 136 -6.65 -8.86 16.49
CA ALA A 136 -5.34 -9.34 16.09
C ALA A 136 -4.73 -8.41 15.03
N PRO A 137 -3.41 -8.44 14.77
CA PRO A 137 -2.73 -7.39 14.04
C PRO A 137 -2.46 -7.77 12.57
N VAL A 138 -2.17 -6.72 11.78
CA VAL A 138 -1.41 -6.64 10.52
C VAL A 138 -2.14 -6.84 9.18
N LEU A 139 -3.29 -7.50 9.09
CA LEU A 139 -4.21 -7.31 7.95
C LEU A 139 -5.59 -7.72 8.44
N ASP A 140 -6.46 -6.74 8.70
CA ASP A 140 -7.80 -7.01 9.21
C ASP A 140 -8.45 -8.11 8.35
N GLN A 141 -9.12 -9.07 8.98
CA GLN A 141 -9.72 -10.21 8.28
C GLN A 141 -10.69 -9.71 7.19
N THR A 142 -11.25 -8.52 7.40
CA THR A 142 -12.00 -7.70 6.43
C THR A 142 -11.17 -7.31 5.21
N VAL A 143 -9.95 -6.80 5.37
CA VAL A 143 -9.04 -6.43 4.27
C VAL A 143 -8.68 -7.66 3.44
N ILE A 144 -8.31 -8.78 4.08
CA ILE A 144 -8.05 -10.05 3.38
C ILE A 144 -9.29 -10.48 2.59
N TYR A 145 -10.47 -10.41 3.19
CA TYR A 145 -11.73 -10.77 2.55
C TYR A 145 -12.04 -9.88 1.33
N ILE A 146 -11.92 -8.55 1.45
CA ILE A 146 -12.15 -7.61 0.36
C ILE A 146 -11.19 -7.88 -0.80
N VAL A 147 -9.91 -8.11 -0.51
CA VAL A 147 -8.88 -8.43 -1.51
C VAL A 147 -9.20 -9.75 -2.22
N LEU A 148 -9.63 -10.77 -1.47
CA LEU A 148 -10.01 -12.07 -2.03
C LEU A 148 -11.24 -11.95 -2.94
N VAL A 149 -12.28 -11.24 -2.51
CA VAL A 149 -13.48 -10.99 -3.32
C VAL A 149 -13.12 -10.23 -4.60
N TYR A 150 -12.29 -9.20 -4.49
CA TYR A 150 -11.83 -8.45 -5.65
C TYR A 150 -11.05 -9.34 -6.63
N PHE A 151 -10.17 -10.21 -6.12
CA PHE A 151 -9.41 -11.14 -6.94
C PHE A 151 -10.33 -12.11 -7.70
N ILE A 152 -11.32 -12.68 -7.01
CA ILE A 152 -12.23 -13.67 -7.59
C ILE A 152 -13.21 -13.03 -8.59
N VAL A 153 -13.80 -11.88 -8.25
CA VAL A 153 -14.88 -11.25 -9.03
C VAL A 153 -14.33 -10.41 -10.17
N VAL A 154 -13.16 -9.79 -10.00
CA VAL A 154 -12.62 -8.85 -10.99
C VAL A 154 -11.39 -9.42 -11.68
N VAL A 155 -10.36 -9.80 -10.93
CA VAL A 155 -9.06 -10.17 -11.52
C VAL A 155 -9.16 -11.46 -12.34
N LEU A 156 -9.77 -12.52 -11.80
CA LEU A 156 -9.89 -13.80 -12.51
C LEU A 156 -10.67 -13.68 -13.84
N PRO A 157 -11.88 -13.08 -13.90
CA PRO A 157 -12.57 -12.88 -15.17
C PRO A 157 -11.78 -12.04 -16.16
N CYS A 158 -11.12 -10.96 -15.72
CA CYS A 158 -10.29 -10.14 -16.59
C CYS A 158 -9.09 -10.93 -17.18
N LEU A 159 -8.45 -11.80 -16.39
CA LEU A 159 -7.39 -12.69 -16.87
C LEU A 159 -7.90 -13.72 -17.87
N VAL A 160 -9.08 -14.31 -17.64
CA VAL A 160 -9.70 -15.27 -18.57
C VAL A 160 -10.06 -14.57 -19.90
N CYS A 161 -10.66 -13.39 -19.84
CA CYS A 161 -10.94 -12.58 -21.02
C CYS A 161 -9.65 -12.23 -21.77
N PHE A 162 -8.59 -11.82 -21.07
CA PHE A 162 -7.29 -11.55 -21.66
C PHE A 162 -6.75 -12.77 -22.40
N TRP A 163 -6.78 -13.92 -21.74
CA TRP A 163 -6.30 -15.18 -22.30
C TRP A 163 -7.07 -15.56 -23.56
N ASN A 164 -8.39 -15.43 -23.56
CA ASN A 164 -9.22 -15.72 -24.72
C ASN A 164 -8.96 -14.76 -25.88
N VAL A 165 -8.82 -13.46 -25.61
CA VAL A 165 -8.45 -12.48 -26.64
C VAL A 165 -7.07 -12.78 -27.22
N SER A 166 -6.11 -13.22 -26.39
CA SER A 166 -4.78 -13.59 -26.88
C SER A 166 -4.80 -14.75 -27.88
N LYS A 167 -5.69 -15.73 -27.68
CA LYS A 167 -5.83 -16.90 -28.57
C LYS A 167 -6.39 -16.54 -29.94
N ILE A 168 -7.21 -15.50 -30.05
CA ILE A 168 -7.78 -15.06 -31.33
C ILE A 168 -6.68 -14.72 -32.35
N PHE A 169 -5.52 -14.25 -31.86
CA PHE A 169 -4.42 -13.87 -32.74
C PHE A 169 -3.46 -15.01 -33.06
N ASP A 170 -3.54 -16.16 -32.37
CA ASP A 170 -2.63 -17.30 -32.61
C ASP A 170 -2.53 -17.75 -34.08
N PRO A 171 -3.60 -17.85 -34.88
CA PRO A 171 -3.48 -18.23 -36.29
C PRO A 171 -2.66 -17.22 -37.12
N ALA A 172 -2.84 -15.91 -36.88
CA ALA A 172 -2.07 -14.88 -37.58
C ALA A 172 -0.57 -14.94 -37.21
N TRP A 173 -0.26 -15.29 -35.97
CA TRP A 173 1.12 -15.49 -35.51
C TRP A 173 1.75 -16.76 -36.08
N GLU A 174 0.96 -17.81 -36.33
CA GLU A 174 1.42 -19.05 -36.95
C GLU A 174 1.79 -18.84 -38.44
N GLU A 175 0.99 -18.06 -39.16
CA GLU A 175 1.31 -17.65 -40.54
C GLU A 175 2.60 -16.84 -40.62
N THR A 176 2.79 -15.86 -39.74
CA THR A 176 4.03 -15.07 -39.69
C THR A 176 5.24 -15.91 -39.27
N ALA A 177 5.05 -16.88 -38.37
CA ALA A 177 6.09 -17.83 -38.00
C ALA A 177 6.53 -18.70 -39.19
N ARG A 178 5.59 -19.20 -40.00
CA ARG A 178 5.90 -19.94 -41.23
C ARG A 178 6.67 -19.10 -42.24
N VAL A 179 6.27 -17.84 -42.47
CA VAL A 179 6.99 -16.94 -43.39
C VAL A 179 8.42 -16.67 -42.91
N LEU A 180 8.64 -16.49 -41.61
CA LEU A 180 9.97 -16.32 -41.02
C LEU A 180 10.83 -17.59 -41.14
N ALA A 181 10.24 -18.76 -40.93
CA ALA A 181 10.91 -20.05 -41.10
C ALA A 181 11.33 -20.27 -42.57
N LEU A 182 10.46 -19.96 -43.54
CA LEU A 182 10.76 -20.04 -44.97
C LEU A 182 11.89 -19.11 -45.41
N ARG A 183 12.12 -18.02 -44.68
CA ARG A 183 13.24 -17.08 -44.91
C ARG A 183 14.54 -17.49 -44.20
N GLY A 184 14.57 -18.67 -43.56
CA GLY A 184 15.74 -19.19 -42.86
C GLY A 184 16.03 -18.51 -41.51
N ALA A 185 15.05 -17.81 -40.92
CA ALA A 185 15.24 -17.20 -39.61
C ALA A 185 15.40 -18.28 -38.53
N GLY A 186 16.48 -18.20 -37.75
CA GLY A 186 16.70 -19.11 -36.62
C GLY A 186 15.57 -19.00 -35.57
N LYS A 187 15.25 -20.12 -34.93
CA LYS A 187 14.17 -20.26 -33.93
C LYS A 187 14.15 -19.14 -32.87
N TRP A 188 15.33 -18.74 -32.39
CA TRP A 188 15.51 -17.68 -31.39
C TRP A 188 15.17 -16.28 -31.93
N VAL A 189 15.65 -15.96 -33.13
CA VAL A 189 15.45 -14.65 -33.77
C VAL A 189 13.98 -14.47 -34.16
N ALA A 190 13.36 -15.54 -34.68
CA ALA A 190 11.95 -15.52 -35.06
C ALA A 190 11.04 -15.39 -33.83
N ALA A 191 11.32 -16.11 -32.74
CA ALA A 191 10.59 -15.97 -31.48
C ALA A 191 10.72 -14.55 -30.90
N ALA A 192 11.91 -13.96 -30.93
CA ALA A 192 12.14 -12.59 -30.47
C ALA A 192 11.34 -11.56 -31.29
N LEU A 193 11.37 -11.66 -32.63
CA LEU A 193 10.62 -10.78 -33.53
C LEU A 193 9.10 -10.88 -33.33
N LEU A 194 8.58 -12.11 -33.18
CA LEU A 194 7.16 -12.35 -32.92
C LEU A 194 6.72 -11.87 -31.53
N SER A 195 7.63 -11.86 -30.55
CA SER A 195 7.38 -11.30 -29.22
C SER A 195 7.57 -9.78 -29.13
N ALA A 196 8.22 -9.14 -30.11
CA ALA A 196 8.58 -7.72 -30.03
C ALA A 196 7.36 -6.81 -29.96
N ALA A 197 6.35 -7.04 -30.80
CA ALA A 197 5.10 -6.27 -30.80
C ALA A 197 4.30 -6.39 -29.48
N PRO A 198 4.04 -7.60 -28.93
CA PRO A 198 3.38 -7.70 -27.63
C PRO A 198 4.23 -7.21 -26.46
N LEU A 199 5.56 -7.37 -26.49
CA LEU A 199 6.47 -6.81 -25.48
C LEU A 199 6.45 -5.28 -25.49
N ALA A 200 6.51 -4.66 -26.66
CA ALA A 200 6.40 -3.21 -26.79
C ALA A 200 5.04 -2.72 -26.26
N GLY A 201 3.96 -3.43 -26.59
CA GLY A 201 2.63 -3.14 -26.05
C GLY A 201 2.57 -3.22 -24.53
N LEU A 202 3.17 -4.25 -23.93
CA LEU A 202 3.25 -4.43 -22.48
C LEU A 202 4.06 -3.33 -21.79
N LEU A 203 5.23 -2.98 -22.34
CA LEU A 203 6.08 -1.90 -21.81
C LEU A 203 5.36 -0.54 -21.85
N VAL A 204 4.72 -0.21 -22.99
CA VAL A 204 3.95 1.02 -23.13
C VAL A 204 2.77 1.05 -22.15
N SER A 205 2.08 -0.09 -21.95
CA SER A 205 0.99 -0.20 -20.97
C SER A 205 1.46 0.03 -19.53
N VAL A 206 2.63 -0.47 -19.14
CA VAL A 206 3.19 -0.22 -17.79
C VAL A 206 3.50 1.25 -17.59
N VAL A 207 4.19 1.87 -18.54
CA VAL A 207 4.54 3.30 -18.44
C VAL A 207 3.27 4.15 -18.36
N LEU A 208 2.28 3.87 -19.21
CA LEU A 208 1.03 4.61 -19.22
C LEU A 208 0.13 4.33 -18.01
N SER A 209 0.28 3.18 -17.32
CA SER A 209 -0.47 2.86 -16.10
C SER A 209 -0.10 3.75 -14.91
N VAL A 210 1.07 4.40 -14.94
CA VAL A 210 1.50 5.33 -13.88
C VAL A 210 0.52 6.49 -13.73
N ALA A 211 0.01 7.02 -14.85
CA ALA A 211 -0.90 8.16 -14.83
C ALA A 211 -2.24 7.89 -14.11
N PRO A 212 -3.01 6.83 -14.43
CA PRO A 212 -4.22 6.50 -13.69
C PRO A 212 -3.92 6.07 -12.25
N LEU A 213 -2.83 5.33 -11.99
CA LEU A 213 -2.47 4.96 -10.62
C LEU A 213 -2.11 6.17 -9.75
N TYR A 214 -1.40 7.15 -10.30
CA TYR A 214 -1.12 8.41 -9.63
C TYR A 214 -2.39 9.18 -9.30
N LEU A 215 -3.35 9.22 -10.23
CA LEU A 215 -4.63 9.87 -10.00
C LEU A 215 -5.44 9.18 -8.89
N VAL A 216 -5.47 7.85 -8.86
CA VAL A 216 -6.12 7.10 -7.78
C VAL A 216 -5.40 7.30 -6.45
N SER A 217 -4.06 7.25 -6.42
CA SER A 217 -3.24 7.52 -5.23
C SER A 217 -3.57 8.87 -4.59
N ARG A 218 -3.74 9.92 -5.41
CA ARG A 218 -4.16 11.25 -4.94
C ARG A 218 -5.61 11.32 -4.43
N ILE A 219 -6.51 10.50 -4.97
CA ILE A 219 -7.87 10.41 -4.45
C ILE A 219 -7.88 9.69 -3.10
N LEU A 220 -7.09 8.61 -2.97
CA LEU A 220 -6.98 7.84 -1.73
C LEU A 220 -6.38 8.63 -0.57
N GLU A 221 -5.55 9.65 -0.84
CA GLU A 221 -5.09 10.62 0.17
C GLU A 221 -6.24 11.28 0.95
N LYS A 222 -7.43 11.38 0.35
CA LYS A 222 -8.62 11.98 0.99
C LYS A 222 -9.52 10.97 1.70
N VAL A 223 -9.20 9.68 1.60
CA VAL A 223 -10.00 8.62 2.20
C VAL A 223 -9.53 8.39 3.64
N VAL A 224 -10.48 8.34 4.56
CA VAL A 224 -10.25 7.94 5.95
C VAL A 224 -10.64 6.47 6.06
N TRP A 225 -9.71 5.62 6.48
CA TRP A 225 -9.94 4.18 6.70
C TRP A 225 -9.82 3.88 8.20
N GLU A 226 -10.86 3.29 8.80
CA GLU A 226 -10.89 2.98 10.24
C GLU A 226 -10.54 4.18 11.14
N GLY A 227 -10.92 5.40 10.72
CA GLY A 227 -10.61 6.63 11.46
C GLY A 227 -9.18 7.15 11.27
N ARG A 228 -8.35 6.50 10.43
CA ARG A 228 -6.99 6.94 10.08
C ARG A 228 -6.97 7.56 8.68
N GLY A 229 -6.34 8.72 8.54
CA GLY A 229 -6.12 9.36 7.24
C GLY A 229 -4.85 8.84 6.56
N PHE A 230 -4.88 8.71 5.24
CA PHE A 230 -3.66 8.44 4.47
C PHE A 230 -2.84 9.71 4.27
N LEU A 231 -1.54 9.65 4.54
CA LEU A 231 -0.62 10.74 4.24
C LEU A 231 -0.13 10.67 2.77
N PRO A 232 0.39 11.79 2.23
CA PRO A 232 1.05 11.78 0.92
C PRO A 232 2.20 10.76 0.82
N ALA A 233 2.89 10.51 1.94
CA ALA A 233 3.94 9.50 2.03
C ALA A 233 3.40 8.08 1.87
N ASP A 234 2.24 7.77 2.46
CA ASP A 234 1.57 6.47 2.34
C ASP A 234 1.13 6.25 0.89
N ALA A 235 0.54 7.27 0.28
CA ALA A 235 0.10 7.27 -1.12
C ALA A 235 1.27 7.06 -2.10
N PHE A 236 2.43 7.65 -1.82
CA PHE A 236 3.66 7.47 -2.59
C PHE A 236 4.24 6.06 -2.42
N ALA A 237 4.33 5.55 -1.19
CA ALA A 237 4.77 4.19 -0.91
C ALA A 237 3.88 3.15 -1.63
N GLY A 238 2.56 3.36 -1.59
CA GLY A 238 1.59 2.57 -2.34
C GLY A 238 1.85 2.58 -3.84
N LEU A 239 2.08 3.75 -4.42
CA LEU A 239 2.34 3.90 -5.86
C LEU A 239 3.64 3.23 -6.29
N VAL A 240 4.72 3.41 -5.52
CA VAL A 240 6.02 2.77 -5.81
C VAL A 240 5.91 1.24 -5.68
N GLY A 241 5.25 0.76 -4.63
CA GLY A 241 5.01 -0.67 -4.42
C GLY A 241 4.18 -1.30 -5.55
N ALA A 242 3.07 -0.66 -5.92
CA ALA A 242 2.22 -1.11 -7.02
C ALA A 242 2.94 -1.08 -8.37
N PHE A 243 3.69 -0.01 -8.66
CA PHE A 243 4.49 0.06 -9.88
C PHE A 243 5.57 -1.03 -9.93
N GLY A 244 6.27 -1.27 -8.82
CA GLY A 244 7.25 -2.36 -8.69
C GLY A 244 6.64 -3.72 -8.99
N CYS A 245 5.48 -4.04 -8.40
CA CYS A 245 4.73 -5.25 -8.71
C CYS A 245 4.30 -5.31 -10.18
N GLY A 246 3.88 -4.18 -10.76
CA GLY A 246 3.50 -4.07 -12.18
C GLY A 246 4.63 -4.42 -13.13
N VAL A 247 5.83 -3.92 -12.85
CA VAL A 247 7.05 -4.24 -13.62
C VAL A 247 7.34 -5.75 -13.55
N LEU A 248 7.29 -6.34 -12.35
CA LEU A 248 7.53 -7.78 -12.17
C LEU A 248 6.53 -8.65 -12.93
N ILE A 249 5.23 -8.33 -12.84
CA ILE A 249 4.18 -9.03 -13.57
C ILE A 249 4.43 -8.93 -15.07
N THR A 250 4.83 -7.76 -15.55
CA THR A 250 5.10 -7.52 -16.97
C THR A 250 6.29 -8.32 -17.48
N ILE A 251 7.36 -8.41 -16.68
CA ILE A 251 8.51 -9.26 -16.99
C ILE A 251 8.08 -10.73 -17.05
N MET A 252 7.32 -11.22 -16.07
CA MET A 252 6.84 -12.60 -16.04
C MET A 252 5.95 -12.95 -17.24
N VAL A 253 5.02 -12.07 -17.61
CA VAL A 253 4.17 -12.24 -18.81
C VAL A 253 5.02 -12.17 -20.08
N GLY A 254 6.02 -11.30 -20.14
CA GLY A 254 6.99 -11.23 -21.24
C GLY A 254 7.76 -12.54 -21.42
N VAL A 255 8.26 -13.13 -20.35
CA VAL A 255 8.95 -14.43 -20.38
C VAL A 255 7.99 -15.54 -20.80
N ALA A 256 6.78 -15.59 -20.25
CA ALA A 256 5.79 -16.61 -20.59
C ALA A 256 5.37 -16.55 -22.07
N THR A 257 5.17 -15.35 -22.61
CA THR A 257 4.84 -15.16 -24.03
C THR A 257 5.99 -15.55 -24.95
N TYR A 258 7.23 -15.22 -24.58
CA TYR A 258 8.43 -15.65 -25.29
C TYR A 258 8.58 -17.18 -25.32
N LEU A 259 8.45 -17.85 -24.17
CA LEU A 259 8.50 -19.31 -24.07
C LEU A 259 7.40 -19.99 -24.90
N ARG A 260 6.17 -19.46 -24.87
CA ARG A 260 5.05 -19.99 -25.68
C ARG A 260 5.33 -19.87 -27.18
N ARG A 261 5.88 -18.74 -27.63
CA ARG A 261 6.23 -18.53 -29.05
C ARG A 261 7.38 -19.43 -29.49
N MET A 262 8.36 -19.70 -28.63
CA MET A 262 9.38 -20.71 -28.91
C MET A 262 8.82 -22.13 -29.10
N LYS A 263 7.78 -22.49 -28.33
CA LYS A 263 7.13 -23.81 -28.45
C LYS A 263 6.41 -23.97 -29.78
N LEU A 264 5.76 -22.92 -30.29
CA LEU A 264 5.09 -22.92 -31.60
C LEU A 264 6.05 -23.18 -32.76
N PHE A 265 7.30 -22.68 -32.69
CA PHE A 265 8.32 -23.00 -33.70
C PHE A 265 8.86 -24.43 -33.62
N ALA A 266 8.75 -25.09 -32.46
CA ALA A 266 9.17 -26.48 -32.31
C ALA A 266 8.23 -27.46 -33.01
N THR A 267 6.99 -27.04 -33.27
CA THR A 267 5.94 -27.84 -33.93
C THR A 267 5.80 -27.55 -35.42
N THR A 268 6.40 -26.46 -35.93
CA THR A 268 6.30 -26.03 -37.34
C THR A 268 7.56 -26.30 -38.17
N ALA A 269 8.67 -26.70 -37.53
CA ALA A 269 9.90 -27.16 -38.19
C ALA A 269 9.87 -28.68 -38.31
#